data_AF-A0A7S2XL04-F1
#
_entry.id   AF-A0A7S2XL04-F1
#
_cell.length_a   1.000
_cell.length_b   1.000
_cell.length_c   1.000
_cell.angle_alpha   90.00
_cell.angle_beta   90.00
_cell.angle_gamma   90.00
#
_symmetry.space_group_name_H-M   'P 1'
#
loop_
_entity.id
_entity.type
_entity.pdbx_description
1 polymer ?
#
loop_
_entity_poly.entity_id
_entity_poly.type
_entity_poly.pdbx_seq_one_letter_code
_entity_poly.pdbx_strand_id
1 'polypeptide(L)'
;CIVKMASMKGFVVGALRLLVTLCLCLWNNDRCSVNAYTPVPPATSLATGLSNQMYDWRHEQKIRFQAAGDPNAKHAVVLVHGLFVNSDHWRYTLKGLADAGYRAYALDLWGCGYSSKPPRDSAVARLVCGETNRFQEETNTPSILQNIELGTAQGSSRIASVDLRHPLGSPYNFYTWGELIADFTRDIVLSGQTKDKDETSVTVVCNSIGTISSLQTILDNPGLYDGLFVVNPNFRELHSAEVPFPKLSM
;
A
#
# COMPACT_ATOMS: atom_id res chain seq x y z
N CYS A 1 0.74 -38.03 23.95
CA CYS A 1 -0.72 -37.77 23.88
C CYS A 1 -1.10 -37.27 22.51
N ILE A 2 -1.64 -38.17 21.70
CA ILE A 2 -2.31 -37.88 20.43
C ILE A 2 -3.58 -37.08 20.78
N VAL A 3 -3.66 -35.82 20.35
CA VAL A 3 -4.91 -35.06 20.38
C VAL A 3 -5.38 -34.90 18.93
N LYS A 4 -6.54 -35.52 18.70
CA LYS A 4 -7.32 -35.62 17.48
C LYS A 4 -7.38 -34.33 16.66
N MET A 5 -7.05 -34.46 15.36
CA MET A 5 -7.59 -33.62 14.29
C MET A 5 -9.12 -33.76 14.28
N ALA A 6 -9.82 -32.67 14.59
CA ALA A 6 -11.24 -32.52 14.29
C ALA A 6 -11.40 -31.66 13.02
N SER A 7 -12.21 -32.17 12.11
CA SER A 7 -12.55 -31.61 10.79
C SER A 7 -12.95 -30.13 10.84
N MET A 8 -12.16 -29.25 10.20
CA MET A 8 -12.42 -27.82 10.04
C MET A 8 -13.00 -27.46 8.66
N LYS A 9 -13.74 -28.36 8.00
CA LYS A 9 -14.35 -28.09 6.69
C LYS A 9 -15.56 -27.14 6.71
N GLY A 10 -16.04 -26.71 7.89
CA GLY A 10 -17.24 -25.86 8.02
C GLY A 10 -16.99 -24.38 8.35
N PHE A 11 -15.79 -23.98 8.77
CA PHE A 11 -15.57 -22.62 9.30
C PHE A 11 -15.18 -21.59 8.22
N VAL A 12 -14.62 -22.06 7.10
CA VAL A 12 -14.15 -21.18 6.01
C VAL A 12 -15.32 -20.61 5.18
N VAL A 13 -16.44 -21.34 5.08
CA VAL A 13 -17.61 -20.89 4.31
C VAL A 13 -18.43 -19.82 5.06
N GLY A 14 -18.39 -19.83 6.40
CA GLY A 14 -19.08 -18.84 7.24
C GLY A 14 -18.42 -17.46 7.22
N ALA A 15 -17.08 -17.41 7.26
CA ALA A 15 -16.34 -16.15 7.20
C ALA A 15 -16.47 -15.46 5.83
N LEU A 16 -16.53 -16.24 4.74
CA LEU A 16 -16.69 -15.71 3.39
C LEU A 16 -18.11 -15.19 3.12
N ARG A 17 -19.14 -15.83 3.71
CA ARG A 17 -20.52 -15.32 3.64
C ARG A 17 -20.72 -14.02 4.44
N LEU A 18 -20.07 -13.87 5.59
CA LEU A 18 -20.11 -12.62 6.35
C LEU A 18 -19.38 -11.48 5.62
N LEU A 19 -18.30 -11.79 4.89
CA LEU A 19 -17.57 -10.82 4.06
C LEU A 19 -18.39 -10.31 2.87
N VAL A 20 -19.19 -11.17 2.23
CA VAL A 20 -20.05 -10.77 1.10
C VAL A 20 -21.27 -9.98 1.59
N THR A 21 -21.84 -10.33 2.74
CA THR A 21 -23.00 -9.59 3.30
C THR A 21 -22.62 -8.23 3.89
N LEU A 22 -21.44 -8.06 4.50
CA LEU A 22 -20.98 -6.72 4.92
C LEU A 22 -20.63 -5.81 3.72
N CYS A 23 -20.15 -6.38 2.61
CA CYS A 23 -19.97 -5.64 1.36
C CYS A 23 -21.30 -5.23 0.70
N LEU A 24 -22.38 -6.00 0.89
CA LEU A 24 -23.69 -5.73 0.30
C LEU A 24 -24.54 -4.72 1.10
N CYS A 25 -24.28 -4.50 2.40
CA CYS A 25 -24.98 -3.47 3.17
C CYS A 25 -24.53 -2.03 2.85
N LEU A 26 -23.49 -1.84 2.04
CA LEU A 26 -23.13 -0.55 1.44
C LEU A 26 -23.80 -0.32 0.06
N TRP A 27 -24.60 -1.28 -0.41
CA TRP A 27 -25.40 -1.16 -1.62
C TRP A 27 -26.80 -0.67 -1.27
N ASN A 28 -26.94 0.64 -1.04
CA ASN A 28 -28.23 1.29 -1.18
C ASN A 28 -28.11 2.45 -2.15
N ASN A 29 -28.95 2.39 -3.17
CA ASN A 29 -28.84 3.08 -4.43
C ASN A 29 -29.51 4.47 -4.34
N ASP A 30 -29.11 5.26 -3.35
CA ASP A 30 -29.57 6.64 -3.21
C ASP A 30 -28.38 7.59 -3.38
N ARG A 31 -28.55 8.56 -4.28
CA ARG A 31 -27.61 9.66 -4.57
C ARG A 31 -27.49 10.62 -3.38
N CYS A 32 -27.00 10.13 -2.26
CA CYS A 32 -26.45 10.94 -1.20
C CYS A 32 -24.94 11.02 -1.42
N SER A 33 -24.41 12.23 -1.61
CA SER A 33 -23.00 12.51 -1.45
C SER A 33 -22.60 12.18 -0.01
N VAL A 34 -22.25 10.91 0.24
CA VAL A 34 -21.61 10.50 1.47
C VAL A 34 -20.25 11.19 1.50
N ASN A 35 -20.17 12.30 2.23
CA ASN A 35 -18.87 12.86 2.60
C ASN A 35 -18.13 11.73 3.31
N ALA A 36 -17.10 11.18 2.66
CA ALA A 36 -16.30 10.11 3.24
C ALA A 36 -15.73 10.62 4.56
N TYR A 37 -16.22 10.06 5.67
CA TYR A 37 -15.75 10.41 6.99
C TYR A 37 -14.31 9.90 7.13
N THR A 38 -13.36 10.83 7.06
CA THR A 38 -11.98 10.55 7.44
C THR A 38 -11.85 10.90 8.92
N PRO A 39 -11.64 9.91 9.81
CA PRO A 39 -11.46 10.20 11.22
C PRO A 39 -10.25 11.13 11.39
N VAL A 40 -10.38 12.13 12.25
CA VAL A 40 -9.27 13.01 12.61
C VAL A 40 -8.40 12.27 13.61
N PRO A 41 -7.08 12.11 13.36
CA PRO A 41 -6.20 11.48 14.33
C PRO A 41 -6.10 12.34 15.60
N PRO A 42 -5.94 11.75 16.79
CA PRO A 42 -5.54 12.52 17.97
C PRO A 42 -4.18 13.16 17.71
N ALA A 43 -3.85 14.27 18.38
CA ALA A 43 -2.57 14.96 18.19
C ALA A 43 -1.36 14.02 18.43
N THR A 44 -1.49 13.12 19.41
CA THR A 44 -0.48 12.10 19.74
C THR A 44 -1.10 10.72 19.60
N SER A 45 -0.40 9.78 18.97
CA SER A 45 -0.83 8.39 18.92
C SER A 45 -0.71 7.73 20.29
N LEU A 46 -1.79 7.10 20.74
CA LEU A 46 -1.81 6.35 21.99
C LEU A 46 -0.93 5.08 21.94
N ALA A 47 -0.67 4.56 20.73
CA ALA A 47 0.09 3.33 20.55
C ALA A 47 1.61 3.56 20.55
N THR A 48 2.06 4.73 20.10
CA THR A 48 3.49 5.05 19.91
C THR A 48 3.97 6.15 20.86
N GLY A 49 3.08 7.00 21.36
CA GLY A 49 3.43 8.25 22.05
C GLY A 49 3.97 9.34 21.12
N LEU A 50 3.97 9.13 19.80
CA LEU A 50 4.49 10.06 18.80
C LEU A 50 3.40 11.00 18.28
N SER A 51 3.81 12.18 17.81
CA SER A 51 2.91 13.13 17.16
C SER A 51 2.38 12.59 15.84
N ASN A 52 1.07 12.71 15.63
CA ASN A 52 0.43 12.46 14.35
C ASN A 52 0.59 13.69 13.45
N GLN A 53 1.22 13.48 12.31
CA GLN A 53 1.41 14.50 11.30
C GLN A 53 0.55 14.20 10.08
N MET A 54 0.18 15.26 9.36
CA MET A 54 -0.60 15.16 8.13
C MET A 54 0.23 15.71 6.98
N TYR A 55 0.38 14.91 5.93
CA TYR A 55 0.97 15.29 4.65
C TYR A 55 -0.14 15.65 3.67
N ASP A 56 -0.02 16.82 3.07
CA ASP A 56 -0.92 17.31 2.03
C ASP A 56 -0.49 16.72 0.69
N TRP A 57 -1.17 15.64 0.30
CA TRP A 57 -0.92 14.93 -0.94
C TRP A 57 -1.92 15.36 -2.02
N ARG A 58 -1.63 14.95 -3.26
CA ARG A 58 -2.31 15.33 -4.51
C ARG A 58 -3.82 15.51 -4.34
N HIS A 59 -4.37 16.56 -4.96
CA HIS A 59 -5.81 16.84 -4.96
C HIS A 59 -6.40 16.86 -3.54
N GLU A 60 -5.71 17.56 -2.63
CA GLU A 60 -6.13 17.82 -1.25
C GLU A 60 -6.30 16.58 -0.38
N GLN A 61 -5.72 15.44 -0.79
CA GLN A 61 -5.74 14.23 0.00
C GLN A 61 -4.77 14.36 1.17
N LYS A 62 -5.27 14.20 2.39
CA LYS A 62 -4.46 14.19 3.61
C LYS A 62 -3.97 12.78 3.91
N ILE A 63 -2.67 12.64 4.16
CA ILE A 63 -2.01 11.37 4.49
C ILE A 63 -1.44 11.46 5.90
N ARG A 64 -1.90 10.59 6.81
CA ARG A 64 -1.37 10.56 8.17
C ARG A 64 -0.01 9.85 8.18
N PHE A 65 0.93 10.39 8.94
CA PHE A 65 2.18 9.71 9.23
C PHE A 65 2.69 10.03 10.65
N GLN A 66 3.67 9.25 11.08
CA GLN A 66 4.44 9.45 12.32
C GLN A 66 5.93 9.38 12.00
N ALA A 67 6.75 10.05 12.79
CA ALA A 67 8.20 9.99 12.66
C ALA A 67 8.89 9.85 14.01
N ALA A 68 9.98 9.09 14.06
CA ALA A 68 10.80 8.85 15.24
C ALA A 68 12.30 8.91 14.87
N GLY A 69 13.14 9.22 15.85
CA GLY A 69 14.60 9.35 15.66
C GLY A 69 15.03 10.76 15.26
N ASP A 70 16.35 10.98 15.18
CA ASP A 70 16.95 12.28 14.87
C ASP A 70 16.58 12.73 13.45
N PRO A 71 15.97 13.91 13.26
CA PRO A 71 15.73 14.47 11.92
C PRO A 71 16.97 14.59 11.03
N ASN A 72 18.18 14.64 11.60
CA ASN A 72 19.44 14.74 10.86
C ASN A 72 20.16 13.39 10.71
N ALA A 73 19.50 12.25 11.00
CA ALA A 73 20.11 10.95 10.78
C ALA A 73 20.42 10.75 9.30
N LYS A 74 21.61 10.22 9.00
CA LYS A 74 22.07 9.97 7.62
C LYS A 74 21.24 8.92 6.89
N HIS A 75 20.52 8.06 7.62
CA HIS A 75 19.74 6.98 7.03
C HIS A 75 18.28 7.07 7.48
N ALA A 76 17.39 7.19 6.50
CA ALA A 76 15.97 7.21 6.71
C ALA A 76 15.32 5.86 6.39
N VAL A 77 14.28 5.50 7.13
CA VAL A 77 13.53 4.27 6.95
C VAL A 77 12.05 4.59 6.79
N VAL A 78 11.45 4.16 5.68
CA VAL A 78 10.02 4.33 5.38
C VAL A 78 9.28 3.02 5.63
N LEU A 79 8.35 3.02 6.58
CA LEU A 79 7.60 1.86 7.05
C LEU A 79 6.20 1.84 6.41
N VAL A 80 5.93 0.84 5.57
CA VAL A 80 4.67 0.68 4.81
C VAL A 80 3.86 -0.49 5.36
N HIS A 81 2.67 -0.19 5.87
CA HIS A 81 1.81 -1.19 6.54
C HIS A 81 1.02 -2.07 5.56
N GLY A 82 0.37 -3.11 6.11
CA GLY A 82 -0.48 -4.07 5.39
C GLY A 82 -1.98 -3.73 5.40
N LEU A 83 -2.82 -4.68 4.96
CA LEU A 83 -4.28 -4.51 4.95
C LEU A 83 -4.83 -4.46 6.38
N PHE A 84 -5.90 -3.67 6.60
CA PHE A 84 -6.62 -3.52 7.87
C PHE A 84 -5.81 -2.96 9.06
N VAL A 85 -4.62 -2.43 8.80
CA VAL A 85 -3.78 -1.77 9.82
C VAL A 85 -3.43 -0.34 9.39
N ASN A 86 -2.66 0.36 10.22
CA ASN A 86 -2.22 1.73 10.00
C ASN A 86 -0.77 1.90 10.52
N SER A 87 -0.24 3.13 10.57
CA SER A 87 1.13 3.43 11.03
C SER A 87 1.45 2.83 12.40
N ASP A 88 0.46 2.74 13.30
CA ASP A 88 0.64 2.31 14.70
C ASP A 88 1.02 0.83 14.82
N HIS A 89 0.79 0.06 13.74
CA HIS A 89 1.30 -1.30 13.63
C HIS A 89 2.81 -1.38 13.84
N TRP A 90 3.53 -0.32 13.45
CA TRP A 90 4.98 -0.22 13.53
C TRP A 90 5.51 0.33 14.86
N ARG A 91 4.69 0.49 15.91
CA ARG A 91 5.08 1.14 17.18
C ARG A 91 6.42 0.68 17.78
N TYR A 92 6.71 -0.62 17.77
CA TYR A 92 7.97 -1.14 18.30
C TYR A 92 9.13 -0.94 17.32
N THR A 93 8.88 -1.07 16.02
CA THR A 93 9.87 -0.86 14.97
C THR A 93 10.29 0.59 14.87
N LEU A 94 9.34 1.54 14.96
CA LEU A 94 9.60 2.97 15.02
C LEU A 94 10.55 3.30 16.17
N LYS A 95 10.25 2.81 17.38
CA LYS A 95 11.11 3.01 18.54
C LYS A 95 12.48 2.35 18.36
N GLY A 96 12.52 1.08 17.94
CA GLY A 96 13.77 0.33 17.80
C GLY A 96 14.72 0.93 16.76
N LEU A 97 14.19 1.38 15.62
CA LEU A 97 14.98 2.07 14.61
C LEU A 97 15.50 3.43 15.10
N ALA A 98 14.66 4.20 15.80
CA ALA A 98 15.07 5.47 16.40
C ALA A 98 16.17 5.27 17.44
N ASP A 99 16.03 4.29 18.33
CA ASP A 99 17.04 3.94 19.34
C ASP A 99 18.37 3.49 18.68
N ALA A 100 18.30 2.88 17.50
CA ALA A 100 19.46 2.45 16.72
C ALA A 100 20.08 3.57 15.85
N GLY A 101 19.57 4.81 15.94
CA GLY A 101 20.14 5.98 15.26
C GLY A 101 19.59 6.25 13.85
N TYR A 102 18.52 5.55 13.43
CA TYR A 102 17.84 5.81 12.16
C TYR A 102 16.74 6.85 12.31
N ARG A 103 16.44 7.56 11.22
CA ARG A 103 15.20 8.36 11.11
C ARG A 103 14.09 7.50 10.54
N ALA A 104 13.10 7.11 11.34
CA ALA A 104 12.02 6.23 10.90
C ALA A 104 10.71 7.01 10.66
N TYR A 105 10.04 6.72 9.54
CA TYR A 105 8.73 7.27 9.18
C TYR A 105 7.75 6.12 8.97
N ALA A 106 6.53 6.23 9.51
CA ALA A 106 5.43 5.30 9.23
C ALA A 106 4.23 6.09 8.73
N LEU A 107 3.77 5.78 7.52
CA LEU A 107 2.60 6.43 6.90
C LEU A 107 1.40 5.49 6.83
N ASP A 108 0.21 6.06 6.90
CA ASP A 108 -1.05 5.41 6.56
C ASP A 108 -1.25 5.49 5.05
N LEU A 109 -1.36 4.35 4.36
CA LEU A 109 -1.67 4.33 2.93
C LEU A 109 -3.00 5.05 2.65
N TRP A 110 -3.14 5.65 1.48
CA TRP A 110 -4.40 6.25 1.05
C TRP A 110 -5.53 5.21 1.05
N GLY A 111 -6.66 5.53 1.68
CA GLY A 111 -7.73 4.58 1.99
C GLY A 111 -7.65 3.93 3.38
N CYS A 112 -6.53 4.05 4.09
CA CYS A 112 -6.28 3.36 5.35
C CYS A 112 -6.18 4.32 6.55
N GLY A 113 -6.41 3.77 7.75
CA GLY A 113 -6.22 4.49 9.02
C GLY A 113 -6.88 5.88 9.05
N TYR A 114 -6.07 6.90 9.35
CA TYR A 114 -6.45 8.30 9.42
C TYR A 114 -6.18 9.07 8.12
N SER A 115 -5.64 8.41 7.08
CA SER A 115 -5.50 9.00 5.75
C SER A 115 -6.85 9.13 5.04
N SER A 116 -6.90 10.02 4.06
CA SER A 116 -8.07 10.27 3.21
C SER A 116 -8.51 8.98 2.52
N LYS A 117 -9.82 8.81 2.42
CA LYS A 117 -10.47 7.58 1.92
C LYS A 117 -11.75 7.89 1.13
N PRO A 118 -11.70 8.71 0.07
CA PRO A 118 -12.88 9.11 -0.67
C PRO A 118 -13.57 7.92 -1.36
N PRO A 119 -14.84 8.05 -1.76
CA PRO A 119 -15.53 7.00 -2.51
C PRO A 119 -14.74 6.64 -3.78
N ARG A 120 -14.71 5.34 -4.12
CA ARG A 120 -13.94 4.79 -5.25
C ARG A 120 -14.22 5.52 -6.57
N ASP A 121 -15.47 5.89 -6.79
CA ASP A 121 -16.01 6.50 -8.01
C ASP A 121 -16.02 8.04 -7.97
N SER A 122 -15.48 8.64 -6.91
CA SER A 122 -15.39 10.09 -6.79
C SER A 122 -14.43 10.70 -7.81
N ALA A 123 -14.65 11.97 -8.16
CA ALA A 123 -13.77 12.69 -9.08
C ALA A 123 -12.32 12.74 -8.57
N VAL A 124 -12.13 12.95 -7.28
CA VAL A 124 -10.80 12.99 -6.67
C VAL A 124 -10.09 11.63 -6.72
N ALA A 125 -10.83 10.54 -6.52
CA ALA A 125 -10.26 9.19 -6.61
C ALA A 125 -9.79 8.86 -8.04
N ARG A 126 -10.49 9.33 -9.08
CA ARG A 126 -10.03 9.22 -10.47
C ARG A 126 -8.76 10.04 -10.74
N LEU A 127 -8.69 11.25 -10.21
CA LEU A 127 -7.53 12.15 -10.39
C LEU A 127 -6.26 11.62 -9.71
N VAL A 128 -6.42 10.98 -8.54
CA VAL A 128 -5.31 10.42 -7.76
C VAL A 128 -4.87 9.03 -8.27
N CYS A 129 -5.69 8.35 -9.08
CA CYS A 129 -5.41 6.99 -9.54
C CYS A 129 -4.08 6.90 -10.32
N GLY A 130 -3.15 6.07 -9.83
CA GLY A 130 -1.83 5.83 -10.44
C GLY A 130 -1.87 5.06 -11.77
N GLU A 131 -3.06 4.71 -12.27
CA GLU A 131 -3.23 4.14 -13.62
C GLU A 131 -3.52 5.20 -14.68
N THR A 132 -4.02 6.38 -14.30
CA THR A 132 -4.59 7.38 -15.21
C THR A 132 -3.63 7.78 -16.35
N ASN A 133 -2.32 7.77 -16.10
CA ASN A 133 -1.30 8.09 -17.11
C ASN A 133 -0.30 6.97 -17.38
N ARG A 134 -0.54 5.77 -16.86
CA ARG A 134 0.44 4.67 -16.92
C ARG A 134 0.41 3.90 -18.24
N PHE A 135 -0.78 3.73 -18.82
CA PHE A 135 -0.99 2.87 -19.99
C PHE A 135 -1.52 3.66 -21.20
N GLN A 136 -0.79 4.71 -21.55
CA GLN A 136 -1.09 5.61 -22.66
C GLN A 136 -0.58 5.04 -23.99
N GLU A 137 -1.39 5.15 -25.05
CA GLU A 137 -0.98 4.72 -26.40
C GLU A 137 0.17 5.59 -26.91
N GLU A 138 0.19 6.87 -26.51
CA GLU A 138 1.18 7.86 -26.89
C GLU A 138 2.58 7.54 -26.37
N THR A 139 2.69 6.86 -25.22
CA THR A 139 3.97 6.42 -24.64
C THR A 139 4.34 4.99 -25.03
N ASN A 140 3.50 4.33 -25.86
CA ASN A 140 3.62 2.92 -26.25
C ASN A 140 3.80 1.97 -25.04
N THR A 141 3.24 2.32 -23.89
CA THR A 141 3.30 1.47 -22.69
C THR A 141 2.11 0.50 -22.72
N PRO A 142 2.33 -0.79 -23.01
CA PRO A 142 1.22 -1.73 -23.15
C PRO A 142 0.52 -1.95 -21.81
N SER A 143 -0.81 -1.94 -21.83
CA SER A 143 -1.62 -2.36 -20.67
C SER A 143 -1.68 -3.87 -20.50
N ILE A 144 -1.38 -4.63 -21.56
CA ILE A 144 -1.33 -6.08 -21.54
C ILE A 144 0.04 -6.53 -22.05
N LEU A 145 0.81 -7.20 -21.20
CA LEU A 145 2.02 -7.87 -21.61
C LEU A 145 1.65 -9.22 -22.22
N GLN A 146 1.98 -9.43 -23.49
CA GLN A 146 1.70 -10.68 -24.18
C GLN A 146 2.91 -11.62 -24.14
N ASN A 147 2.65 -12.92 -24.08
CA ASN A 147 3.65 -13.97 -24.22
C ASN A 147 4.81 -13.86 -23.20
N ILE A 148 4.49 -13.48 -21.96
CA ILE A 148 5.48 -13.39 -20.88
C ILE A 148 5.68 -14.76 -20.24
N GLU A 149 6.94 -15.13 -20.05
CA GLU A 149 7.32 -16.30 -19.26
C GLU A 149 7.18 -15.99 -17.77
N LEU A 150 6.33 -16.75 -17.09
CA LEU A 150 6.09 -16.67 -15.65
C LEU A 150 6.48 -17.98 -14.97
N GLY A 151 7.17 -17.88 -13.84
CA GLY A 151 7.41 -19.01 -12.97
C GLY A 151 6.11 -19.51 -12.32
N THR A 152 6.02 -20.81 -12.07
CA THR A 152 4.92 -21.44 -11.34
C THR A 152 5.34 -21.80 -9.92
N ALA A 153 4.36 -22.00 -9.03
CA ALA A 153 4.62 -22.47 -7.66
C ALA A 153 5.29 -23.85 -7.59
N GLN A 154 5.32 -24.61 -8.69
CA GLN A 154 5.99 -25.91 -8.79
C GLN A 154 7.43 -25.80 -9.30
N GLY A 155 7.95 -24.58 -9.53
CA GLY A 155 9.28 -24.36 -10.07
C GLY A 155 9.40 -24.57 -11.59
N SER A 156 8.28 -24.69 -12.31
CA SER A 156 8.25 -24.70 -13.77
C SER A 156 7.97 -23.30 -14.34
N SER A 157 8.01 -23.15 -15.66
CA SER A 157 7.58 -21.93 -16.36
C SER A 157 6.28 -22.14 -17.12
N ARG A 158 5.54 -21.07 -17.35
CA ARG A 158 4.41 -21.00 -18.28
C ARG A 158 4.41 -19.69 -19.05
N ILE A 159 3.85 -19.70 -20.26
CA ILE A 159 3.63 -18.47 -21.03
C ILE A 159 2.21 -17.96 -20.71
N ALA A 160 2.10 -16.67 -20.39
CA ALA A 160 0.81 -16.03 -20.13
C ALA A 160 0.79 -14.60 -20.68
N SER A 161 -0.43 -14.11 -20.92
CA SER A 161 -0.68 -12.67 -21.08
C SER A 161 -1.07 -12.09 -19.73
N VAL A 162 -0.50 -10.95 -19.38
CA VAL A 162 -0.70 -10.28 -18.09
C VAL A 162 -1.34 -8.92 -18.33
N ASP A 163 -2.59 -8.76 -17.88
CA ASP A 163 -3.18 -7.43 -17.77
C ASP A 163 -2.57 -6.72 -16.57
N LEU A 164 -2.01 -5.54 -16.83
CA LEU A 164 -1.36 -4.70 -15.84
C LEU A 164 -2.34 -3.75 -15.16
N ARG A 165 -3.54 -3.54 -15.71
CA ARG A 165 -4.57 -2.74 -15.05
C ARG A 165 -5.14 -3.47 -13.85
N HIS A 166 -5.57 -2.70 -12.86
CA HIS A 166 -6.29 -3.25 -11.73
C HIS A 166 -7.60 -3.92 -12.23
N PRO A 167 -7.87 -5.18 -11.86
CA PRO A 167 -8.95 -5.98 -12.45
C PRO A 167 -10.35 -5.40 -12.27
N LEU A 168 -10.54 -4.60 -11.21
CA LEU A 168 -11.80 -3.91 -10.91
C LEU A 168 -11.77 -2.39 -11.16
N GLY A 169 -10.74 -1.87 -11.84
CA GLY A 169 -10.56 -0.44 -12.07
C GLY A 169 -10.56 0.41 -10.79
N SER A 170 -10.09 -0.16 -9.67
CA SER A 170 -10.06 0.53 -8.38
C SER A 170 -8.90 1.53 -8.36
N PRO A 171 -9.09 2.76 -7.88
CA PRO A 171 -8.01 3.72 -7.66
C PRO A 171 -7.19 3.36 -6.41
N TYR A 172 -7.72 2.51 -5.54
CA TYR A 172 -6.98 1.86 -4.46
C TYR A 172 -6.21 0.67 -5.05
N ASN A 173 -5.10 0.96 -5.72
CA ASN A 173 -4.25 -0.01 -6.40
C ASN A 173 -2.77 0.23 -6.07
N PHE A 174 -1.91 -0.72 -6.48
CA PHE A 174 -0.49 -0.69 -6.17
C PHE A 174 0.26 0.45 -6.85
N TYR A 175 -0.21 0.97 -7.98
CA TYR A 175 0.40 2.14 -8.62
C TYR A 175 0.10 3.41 -7.82
N THR A 176 -1.14 3.62 -7.40
CA THR A 176 -1.53 4.76 -6.56
C THR A 176 -0.77 4.76 -5.24
N TRP A 177 -0.71 3.61 -4.55
CA TRP A 177 0.08 3.51 -3.33
C TRP A 177 1.58 3.61 -3.59
N GLY A 178 2.04 3.13 -4.74
CA GLY A 178 3.42 3.22 -5.17
C GLY A 178 3.88 4.67 -5.32
N GLU A 179 3.06 5.47 -6.02
CA GLU A 179 3.26 6.91 -6.20
C GLU A 179 3.17 7.69 -4.89
N LEU A 180 2.22 7.32 -3.99
CA LEU A 180 2.14 7.92 -2.65
C LEU A 180 3.45 7.75 -1.89
N ILE A 181 4.02 6.54 -1.86
CA ILE A 181 5.27 6.27 -1.12
C ILE A 181 6.43 7.07 -1.72
N ALA A 182 6.49 7.17 -3.06
CA ALA A 182 7.51 7.94 -3.76
C ALA A 182 7.41 9.45 -3.46
N ASP A 183 6.21 10.02 -3.58
CA ASP A 183 5.95 11.43 -3.31
C ASP A 183 6.20 11.77 -1.84
N PHE A 184 5.71 10.94 -0.91
CA PHE A 184 5.99 11.11 0.52
C PHE A 184 7.50 11.09 0.81
N THR A 185 8.25 10.19 0.16
CA THR A 185 9.70 10.12 0.35
C THR A 185 10.38 11.41 -0.12
N ARG A 186 10.01 11.92 -1.30
CA ARG A 186 10.57 13.18 -1.82
C ARG A 186 10.19 14.38 -0.97
N ASP A 187 8.90 14.49 -0.64
CA ASP A 187 8.31 15.70 -0.09
C ASP A 187 8.46 15.81 1.43
N ILE A 188 8.60 14.69 2.14
CA ILE A 188 8.66 14.66 3.61
C ILE A 188 9.99 14.08 4.12
N VAL A 189 10.46 12.98 3.53
CA VAL A 189 11.67 12.31 4.03
C VAL A 189 12.93 13.08 3.62
N LEU A 190 12.97 13.56 2.37
CA LEU A 190 14.15 14.23 1.80
C LEU A 190 14.08 15.77 1.83
N SER A 191 12.92 16.38 2.10
CA SER A 191 12.74 17.84 2.04
C SER A 191 13.38 18.63 3.19
N GLY A 192 13.62 17.99 4.34
CA GLY A 192 14.10 18.63 5.57
C GLY A 192 15.62 18.60 5.80
N GLN A 193 16.41 18.03 4.90
CA GLN A 193 17.86 17.83 5.12
C GLN A 193 18.66 19.05 4.66
N THR A 194 19.33 19.72 5.61
CA THR A 194 19.89 21.06 5.40
C THR A 194 21.33 21.13 4.91
N LYS A 195 22.11 20.03 4.81
CA LYS A 195 23.54 20.21 4.46
C LYS A 195 24.23 19.27 3.48
N ASP A 196 23.70 18.10 3.13
CA ASP A 196 24.21 17.33 1.98
C ASP A 196 23.09 16.43 1.45
N LYS A 197 22.39 16.89 0.41
CA LYS A 197 21.32 16.12 -0.25
C LYS A 197 21.82 14.79 -0.85
N ASP A 198 23.14 14.65 -1.02
CA ASP A 198 23.79 13.47 -1.59
C ASP A 198 24.15 12.38 -0.55
N GLU A 199 23.99 12.62 0.76
CA GLU A 199 24.35 11.62 1.78
C GLU A 199 23.16 10.86 2.40
N THR A 200 21.93 11.35 2.26
CA THR A 200 20.79 10.69 2.92
C THR A 200 20.29 9.52 2.10
N SER A 201 20.47 8.30 2.63
CA SER A 201 19.97 7.10 2.00
C SER A 201 18.64 6.66 2.61
N VAL A 202 17.77 6.04 1.80
CA VAL A 202 16.40 5.70 2.19
C VAL A 202 16.13 4.21 1.94
N THR A 203 15.82 3.48 3.02
CA THR A 203 15.36 2.09 2.93
C THR A 203 13.86 2.00 3.18
N VAL A 204 13.16 1.15 2.42
CA VAL A 204 11.74 0.85 2.67
C VAL A 204 11.63 -0.44 3.47
N VAL A 205 10.78 -0.45 4.50
CA VAL A 205 10.36 -1.68 5.21
C VAL A 205 8.87 -1.85 4.99
N CYS A 206 8.43 -3.03 4.58
CA CYS A 206 7.04 -3.24 4.20
C CYS A 206 6.45 -4.54 4.77
N ASN A 207 5.13 -4.56 4.93
CA ASN A 207 4.39 -5.73 5.39
C ASN A 207 3.17 -6.03 4.50
N SER A 208 2.92 -7.31 4.20
CA SER A 208 1.71 -7.78 3.53
C SER A 208 1.45 -7.06 2.19
N ILE A 209 0.31 -6.39 2.00
CA ILE A 209 0.01 -5.63 0.76
C ILE A 209 1.01 -4.50 0.52
N GLY A 210 1.63 -3.97 1.58
CA GLY A 210 2.67 -2.97 1.49
C GLY A 210 3.88 -3.48 0.70
N THR A 211 4.08 -4.80 0.64
CA THR A 211 5.16 -5.40 -0.17
C THR A 211 5.03 -5.07 -1.65
N ILE A 212 3.85 -5.29 -2.25
CA ILE A 212 3.66 -5.02 -3.67
C ILE A 212 3.70 -3.52 -3.94
N SER A 213 3.09 -2.70 -3.07
CA SER A 213 3.17 -1.24 -3.19
C SER A 213 4.61 -0.75 -3.17
N SER A 214 5.44 -1.22 -2.23
CA SER A 214 6.85 -0.83 -2.13
C SER A 214 7.72 -1.35 -3.26
N LEU A 215 7.49 -2.59 -3.73
CA LEU A 215 8.17 -3.11 -4.92
C LEU A 215 7.83 -2.25 -6.15
N GLN A 216 6.56 -1.93 -6.33
CA GLN A 216 6.12 -1.05 -7.42
C GLN A 216 6.78 0.33 -7.32
N THR A 217 6.81 0.93 -6.13
CA THR A 217 7.50 2.21 -5.88
C THR A 217 8.96 2.16 -6.32
N ILE A 218 9.69 1.11 -5.94
CA ILE A 218 11.13 0.99 -6.23
C ILE A 218 11.37 0.73 -7.71
N LEU A 219 10.56 -0.12 -8.35
CA LEU A 219 10.64 -0.35 -9.80
C LEU A 219 10.43 0.94 -10.60
N ASP A 220 9.49 1.78 -10.18
CA ASP A 220 9.22 3.06 -10.82
C ASP A 220 10.27 4.14 -10.45
N ASN A 221 11.02 3.98 -9.35
CA ASN A 221 11.94 4.98 -8.81
C ASN A 221 13.26 4.33 -8.32
N PRO A 222 14.06 3.67 -9.19
CA PRO A 222 15.17 2.82 -8.78
C PRO A 222 16.33 3.57 -8.09
N GLY A 223 16.46 4.87 -8.30
CA GLY A 223 17.47 5.71 -7.66
C GLY A 223 17.05 6.35 -6.33
N LEU A 224 15.80 6.16 -5.90
CA LEU A 224 15.27 6.83 -4.71
C LEU A 224 15.52 6.04 -3.42
N TYR A 225 15.82 4.74 -3.52
CA TYR A 225 15.94 3.84 -2.37
C TYR A 225 17.21 3.00 -2.47
N ASP A 226 17.86 2.76 -1.33
CA ASP A 226 19.06 1.92 -1.21
C ASP A 226 18.76 0.47 -0.79
N GLY A 227 17.52 0.20 -0.39
CA GLY A 227 17.12 -1.10 0.12
C GLY A 227 15.62 -1.28 0.30
N LEU A 228 15.22 -2.55 0.33
CA LEU A 228 13.87 -3.01 0.67
C LEU A 228 13.96 -4.16 1.68
N PHE A 229 13.29 -4.02 2.82
CA PHE A 229 13.14 -5.08 3.80
C PHE A 229 11.69 -5.54 3.87
N VAL A 230 11.47 -6.82 3.57
CA VAL A 230 10.12 -7.38 3.44
C VAL A 230 9.76 -8.24 4.64
N VAL A 231 8.67 -7.89 5.33
CA VAL A 231 8.12 -8.65 6.46
C VAL A 231 6.82 -9.32 6.02
N ASN A 232 6.70 -10.64 6.16
CA ASN A 232 5.46 -11.40 5.90
C ASN A 232 4.75 -10.97 4.58
N PRO A 233 5.38 -11.17 3.41
CA PRO A 233 4.85 -10.68 2.16
C PRO A 233 3.54 -11.35 1.78
N ASN A 234 2.69 -10.62 1.06
CA ASN A 234 1.54 -11.20 0.37
C ASN A 234 1.79 -11.26 -1.14
N PHE A 235 2.10 -12.45 -1.65
CA PHE A 235 2.26 -12.72 -3.08
C PHE A 235 1.18 -13.64 -3.66
N ARG A 236 0.28 -14.18 -2.82
CA ARG A 236 -0.64 -15.24 -3.22
C ARG A 236 -1.91 -14.65 -3.82
N GLU A 237 -2.31 -15.15 -5.00
CA GLU A 237 -3.60 -14.87 -5.66
C GLU A 237 -3.86 -13.40 -6.03
N LEU A 238 -2.86 -12.53 -5.98
CA LEU A 238 -2.96 -11.13 -6.42
C LEU A 238 -2.59 -10.91 -7.89
N HIS A 239 -1.95 -11.91 -8.53
CA HIS A 239 -1.51 -11.80 -9.91
C HIS A 239 -2.65 -12.16 -10.88
N SER A 240 -2.95 -11.30 -11.84
CA SER A 240 -4.05 -11.49 -12.80
C SER A 240 -3.96 -12.82 -13.57
N ALA A 241 -2.74 -13.26 -13.89
CA ALA A 241 -2.48 -14.55 -14.53
C ALA A 241 -2.56 -15.80 -13.62
N GLU A 242 -2.80 -15.64 -12.31
CA GLU A 242 -3.00 -16.75 -11.35
C GLU A 242 -4.48 -16.97 -11.00
N VAL A 243 -5.37 -16.05 -11.41
CA VAL A 243 -6.80 -16.17 -11.15
C VAL A 243 -7.38 -17.24 -12.09
N PRO A 244 -7.96 -18.35 -11.60
CA PRO A 244 -8.41 -19.46 -12.44
C PRO A 244 -9.52 -19.08 -13.44
N PHE A 245 -10.24 -17.99 -13.17
CA PHE A 245 -11.35 -17.51 -13.99
C PHE A 245 -11.29 -15.99 -14.19
N PRO A 246 -10.28 -15.46 -14.91
CA PRO A 246 -10.15 -14.01 -15.07
C PRO A 246 -11.44 -13.41 -15.64
N LYS A 247 -12.07 -14.11 -16.60
CA LYS A 247 -13.25 -13.63 -17.34
C LYS A 247 -14.62 -13.84 -16.66
N LEU A 248 -14.70 -14.60 -15.56
CA LEU A 248 -15.97 -14.84 -14.84
C LEU A 248 -16.03 -14.11 -13.49
N SER A 249 -14.88 -13.66 -12.96
CA SER A 249 -14.80 -12.76 -11.82
C SER A 249 -14.68 -11.28 -12.21
N MET A 250 -14.68 -10.99 -13.52
CA MET A 250 -14.68 -9.64 -14.11
C MET A 250 -16.10 -9.25 -14.52
#